data_AF-A0A9P0B916-F1
#
_entry.id   AF-A0A9P0B916-F1
#
_cell.length_a   1.000
_cell.length_b   1.000
_cell.length_c   1.000
_cell.angle_alpha   90.00
_cell.angle_beta   90.00
_cell.angle_gamma   90.00
#
_symmetry.space_group_name_H-M   'P 1'
#
loop_
_entity.id
_entity.type
_entity.pdbx_description
1 polymer ?
#
loop_
_entity_poly.entity_id
_entity_poly.type
_entity_poly.pdbx_seq_one_letter_code
_entity_poly.pdbx_strand_id
1 'polypeptide(L)'
;MGKFWPACVAFVITCTGTTVFREPDDTSENGPLASCYIFMFSVFLLLWDLRVYPRTLRKQWNLFQFIIEFCIAEFIMEQLLFDFWFPLEKSLIAAIPKLGEYIEKGFKKLGQDINLECFKSDKVGNYASYTLSIFFLIAVLHATRAIDLRILECGISTFFSDTYSRFKRFMMENTPRIFTKERDDTRCNKYRNHNYNQSVMMSNYSNSDFSDEYDELPIDFEYVPCKIGKKDSYYKRYRK
;
A
#
# COMPACT_ATOMS: atom_id res chain seq x y z
N MET A 1 -10.12 -11.24 0.45
CA MET A 1 -8.89 -10.89 -0.29
C MET A 1 -8.85 -11.75 -1.54
N GLY A 2 -8.18 -11.30 -2.62
CA GLY A 2 -7.85 -12.20 -3.73
C GLY A 2 -7.07 -13.39 -3.17
N LYS A 3 -7.08 -14.54 -3.85
CA LYS A 3 -6.20 -15.63 -3.43
C LYS A 3 -4.79 -15.10 -3.64
N PHE A 4 -4.05 -14.88 -2.55
CA PHE A 4 -2.64 -14.51 -2.57
C PHE A 4 -1.81 -15.54 -3.33
N TRP A 5 -2.18 -16.81 -3.15
CA TRP A 5 -1.41 -17.96 -3.60
C TRP A 5 -1.10 -17.98 -5.11
N PRO A 6 -2.05 -17.78 -6.04
CA PRO A 6 -1.73 -17.69 -7.47
C PRO A 6 -0.65 -16.66 -7.82
N ALA A 7 -0.78 -15.43 -7.33
CA ALA A 7 0.18 -14.36 -7.61
C ALA A 7 1.55 -14.64 -6.96
N CYS A 8 1.54 -15.26 -5.77
CA CYS A 8 2.77 -15.68 -5.08
C CYS A 8 3.52 -16.77 -5.84
N VAL A 9 2.82 -17.81 -6.30
CA VAL A 9 3.41 -18.90 -7.07
C VAL A 9 3.98 -18.37 -8.37
N ALA A 10 3.23 -17.51 -9.07
CA ALA A 10 3.68 -16.86 -10.28
C ALA A 10 4.96 -16.02 -10.03
N PHE A 11 4.94 -15.18 -9.01
CA PHE A 11 6.12 -14.39 -8.61
C PHE A 11 7.36 -15.26 -8.35
N VAL A 12 7.20 -16.39 -7.64
CA VAL A 12 8.31 -17.33 -7.36
C VAL A 12 8.84 -17.95 -8.66
N ILE A 13 7.95 -18.40 -9.56
CA ILE A 13 8.34 -18.98 -10.86
C ILE A 13 9.12 -17.96 -11.68
N THR A 14 8.58 -16.75 -11.87
CA THR A 14 9.29 -15.71 -12.62
C THR A 14 10.62 -15.33 -11.96
N CYS A 15 10.71 -15.30 -10.62
CA CYS A 15 11.96 -15.03 -9.90
C CYS A 15 13.04 -16.10 -10.09
N THR A 16 12.65 -17.36 -10.36
CA THR A 16 13.60 -18.43 -10.72
C THR A 16 14.12 -18.32 -12.15
N GLY A 17 13.62 -17.36 -12.94
CA GLY A 17 13.97 -17.21 -14.35
C GLY A 17 13.28 -18.22 -15.26
N THR A 18 12.29 -18.96 -14.75
CA THR A 18 11.47 -19.84 -15.57
C THR A 18 10.42 -19.00 -16.29
N THR A 19 10.41 -19.01 -17.61
CA THR A 19 9.37 -18.37 -18.41
C THR A 19 8.41 -19.43 -18.95
N VAL A 20 7.12 -19.15 -18.86
CA VAL A 20 6.02 -20.04 -19.26
C VAL A 20 5.48 -19.64 -20.63
N PHE A 21 5.32 -18.33 -20.89
CA PHE A 21 4.67 -17.85 -22.11
C PHE A 21 5.65 -17.35 -23.17
N ARG A 22 6.81 -16.85 -22.77
CA ARG A 22 7.80 -16.28 -23.68
C ARG A 22 9.11 -17.03 -23.64
N GLU A 23 9.70 -17.26 -24.81
CA GLU A 23 11.06 -17.79 -24.91
C GLU A 23 12.06 -16.67 -24.57
N PRO A 24 13.05 -16.92 -23.71
CA PRO A 24 14.03 -15.90 -23.37
C PRO A 24 14.86 -15.56 -24.61
N ASP A 25 14.98 -14.28 -24.93
CA ASP A 25 15.92 -13.86 -25.97
C ASP A 25 17.36 -14.18 -25.49
N ASP A 26 18.12 -14.90 -26.31
CA ASP A 26 19.53 -15.28 -26.06
C ASP A 26 20.44 -14.08 -25.76
N THR A 27 19.99 -12.86 -26.10
CA THR A 27 20.67 -11.59 -25.85
C THR A 27 20.54 -11.04 -24.43
N SER A 28 19.89 -11.75 -23.50
CA SER A 28 19.76 -11.30 -22.10
C SER A 28 21.05 -11.51 -21.29
N GLU A 29 22.17 -10.97 -21.76
CA GLU A 29 23.38 -10.87 -20.96
C GLU A 29 23.16 -9.88 -19.79
N ASN A 30 22.88 -10.46 -18.61
CA ASN A 30 23.15 -9.92 -17.28
C ASN A 30 22.72 -8.46 -17.01
N GLY A 31 21.40 -8.24 -16.95
CA GLY A 31 20.88 -7.07 -16.22
C GLY A 31 21.21 -7.16 -14.72
N PRO A 32 21.28 -6.04 -13.99
CA PRO A 32 21.50 -6.06 -12.54
C PRO A 32 20.32 -6.76 -11.84
N LEU A 33 20.49 -8.04 -11.50
CA LEU A 33 19.46 -8.94 -10.98
C LEU A 33 18.59 -8.32 -9.87
N ALA A 34 19.18 -7.52 -8.99
CA ALA A 34 18.47 -6.99 -7.82
C ALA A 34 17.48 -5.86 -8.11
N SER A 35 17.69 -5.00 -9.13
CA SER A 35 16.71 -3.96 -9.49
C SER A 35 15.43 -4.61 -10.06
N CYS A 36 15.62 -5.59 -10.94
CA CYS A 36 14.56 -6.43 -11.48
C CYS A 36 13.72 -7.09 -10.38
N TYR A 37 14.34 -7.67 -9.35
CA TYR A 37 13.60 -8.25 -8.22
C TYR A 37 12.75 -7.23 -7.46
N ILE A 38 13.24 -6.00 -7.26
CA ILE A 38 12.46 -4.93 -6.62
C ILE A 38 11.25 -4.54 -7.49
N PHE A 39 11.45 -4.41 -8.80
CA PHE A 39 10.36 -4.15 -9.74
C PHE A 39 9.33 -5.29 -9.74
N MET A 40 9.77 -6.54 -9.85
CA MET A 40 8.91 -7.73 -9.81
C MET A 40 8.13 -7.82 -8.52
N PHE A 41 8.76 -7.53 -7.38
CA PHE A 41 8.08 -7.46 -6.10
C PHE A 41 7.00 -6.37 -6.07
N SER A 42 7.26 -5.23 -6.71
CA SER A 42 6.28 -4.16 -6.87
C SER A 42 5.07 -4.61 -7.71
N VAL A 43 5.31 -5.28 -8.84
CA VAL A 43 4.25 -5.84 -9.68
C VAL A 43 3.44 -6.90 -8.91
N PHE A 44 4.11 -7.75 -8.14
CA PHE A 44 3.46 -8.73 -7.28
C PHE A 44 2.54 -8.06 -6.24
N LEU A 45 2.98 -7.00 -5.56
CA LEU A 45 2.13 -6.25 -4.62
C LEU A 45 0.92 -5.62 -5.32
N LEU A 46 1.14 -5.09 -6.52
CA LEU A 46 0.09 -4.53 -7.35
C LEU A 46 -0.95 -5.60 -7.73
N LEU A 47 -0.50 -6.77 -8.19
CA LEU A 47 -1.36 -7.90 -8.54
C LEU A 47 -2.08 -8.51 -7.32
N TRP A 48 -1.44 -8.48 -6.14
CA TRP A 48 -2.07 -8.88 -4.90
C TRP A 48 -3.29 -7.99 -4.58
N ASP A 49 -3.14 -6.67 -4.73
CA ASP A 49 -4.20 -5.72 -4.39
C ASP A 49 -5.27 -5.65 -5.48
N LEU A 50 -4.87 -5.74 -6.75
CA LEU A 50 -5.79 -5.82 -7.87
C LEU A 50 -6.61 -7.09 -7.79
N ARG A 51 -7.92 -6.93 -7.71
CA ARG A 51 -8.88 -8.03 -7.86
C ARG A 51 -9.02 -8.35 -9.35
N VAL A 52 -7.98 -8.95 -9.92
CA VAL A 52 -7.90 -9.29 -11.36
C VAL A 52 -9.09 -10.13 -11.80
N TYR A 53 -9.63 -10.98 -10.92
CA TYR A 53 -10.75 -11.85 -11.24
C TYR A 53 -12.13 -11.22 -10.91
N PRO A 54 -13.03 -11.09 -11.90
CA PRO A 54 -14.36 -10.53 -11.70
C PRO A 54 -15.16 -11.36 -10.69
N ARG A 55 -15.94 -10.68 -9.84
CA ARG A 55 -16.70 -11.33 -8.76
C ARG A 55 -17.72 -12.36 -9.27
N THR A 56 -18.24 -12.15 -10.47
CA THR A 56 -19.29 -12.96 -11.10
C THR A 56 -18.83 -14.38 -11.43
N LEU A 57 -17.55 -14.57 -11.77
CA LEU A 57 -17.01 -15.86 -12.17
C LEU A 57 -16.49 -16.71 -10.99
N ARG A 58 -16.43 -16.17 -9.77
CA ARG A 58 -15.87 -16.86 -8.59
C ARG A 58 -16.69 -18.04 -8.07
N LYS A 59 -17.90 -18.24 -8.59
CA LYS A 59 -18.87 -19.16 -7.99
C LYS A 59 -18.70 -20.61 -8.46
N GLN A 60 -17.89 -20.86 -9.49
CA GLN A 60 -17.74 -22.19 -10.08
C GLN A 60 -16.25 -22.60 -10.06
N TRP A 61 -15.94 -23.57 -9.19
CA TRP A 61 -14.71 -24.37 -9.16
C TRP A 61 -13.43 -23.64 -8.69
N ASN A 62 -13.09 -23.85 -7.42
CA ASN A 62 -11.93 -23.24 -6.75
C ASN A 62 -10.59 -23.50 -7.44
N LEU A 63 -10.42 -24.68 -8.06
CA LEU A 63 -9.18 -25.09 -8.74
C LEU A 63 -9.02 -24.38 -10.09
N PHE A 64 -10.06 -24.39 -10.94
CA PHE A 64 -10.01 -23.68 -12.22
C PHE A 64 -9.80 -22.19 -12.03
N GLN A 65 -10.46 -21.60 -11.03
CA GLN A 65 -10.22 -20.20 -10.68
C GLN A 65 -8.74 -19.96 -10.29
N PHE A 66 -8.14 -20.86 -9.51
CA PHE A 66 -6.72 -20.75 -9.14
C PHE A 66 -5.82 -20.80 -10.37
N ILE A 67 -6.04 -21.76 -11.27
CA ILE A 67 -5.23 -21.91 -12.50
C ILE A 67 -5.36 -20.68 -13.38
N ILE A 68 -6.57 -20.15 -13.57
CA ILE A 68 -6.78 -18.96 -14.39
C ILE A 68 -6.15 -17.72 -13.75
N GLU A 69 -6.32 -17.52 -12.43
CA GLU A 69 -5.67 -16.41 -11.72
C GLU A 69 -4.15 -16.52 -11.78
N PHE A 70 -3.60 -17.73 -11.71
CA PHE A 70 -2.17 -18.00 -11.85
C PHE A 70 -1.69 -17.65 -13.27
N CYS A 71 -2.32 -18.20 -14.31
CA CYS A 71 -1.92 -17.94 -15.70
C CYS A 71 -1.99 -16.44 -16.04
N ILE A 72 -3.01 -15.72 -15.57
CA ILE A 72 -3.12 -14.28 -15.79
C ILE A 72 -2.02 -13.52 -15.03
N ALA A 73 -1.76 -13.89 -13.78
CA ALA A 73 -0.71 -13.24 -12.98
C ALA A 73 0.67 -13.44 -13.59
N GLU A 74 0.99 -14.67 -13.99
CA GLU A 74 2.25 -15.02 -14.66
C GLU A 74 2.38 -14.27 -15.99
N PHE A 75 1.33 -14.30 -16.83
CA PHE A 75 1.32 -13.58 -18.11
C PHE A 75 1.56 -12.08 -17.93
N ILE A 76 0.89 -11.44 -16.97
CA ILE A 76 1.09 -10.00 -16.70
C ILE A 76 2.51 -9.73 -16.20
N MET A 77 3.04 -10.57 -15.31
CA MET A 77 4.39 -10.42 -14.78
C MET A 77 5.45 -10.54 -15.89
N GLU A 78 5.38 -11.59 -16.72
CA GLU A 78 6.28 -11.74 -17.86
C GLU A 78 6.15 -10.56 -18.83
N GLN A 79 4.92 -10.15 -19.19
CA GLN A 79 4.74 -9.07 -20.14
C GLN A 79 5.30 -7.74 -19.62
N LEU A 80 5.03 -7.40 -18.35
CA LEU A 80 5.58 -6.19 -17.74
C LEU A 80 7.10 -6.24 -17.61
N LEU A 81 7.68 -7.43 -17.42
CA LEU A 81 9.11 -7.57 -17.33
C LEU A 81 9.77 -7.36 -18.71
N PHE A 82 9.33 -8.11 -19.73
CA PHE A 82 9.98 -8.12 -21.04
C PHE A 82 9.64 -6.90 -21.90
N ASP A 83 8.38 -6.44 -21.91
CA ASP A 83 7.98 -5.34 -22.79
C ASP A 83 8.10 -3.97 -22.16
N PHE A 84 8.05 -3.90 -20.82
CA PHE A 84 8.06 -2.63 -20.11
C PHE A 84 9.37 -2.41 -19.35
N TRP A 85 9.74 -3.32 -18.45
CA TRP A 85 10.89 -3.10 -17.56
C TRP A 85 12.23 -3.11 -18.32
N PHE A 86 12.57 -4.17 -19.05
CA PHE A 86 13.87 -4.26 -19.72
C PHE A 86 14.11 -3.15 -20.75
N PRO A 87 13.15 -2.79 -21.63
CA PRO A 87 13.35 -1.68 -22.56
C PRO A 87 13.49 -0.34 -21.84
N LEU A 88 12.75 -0.11 -20.76
CA LEU A 88 12.82 1.10 -19.96
C LEU A 88 14.18 1.22 -19.24
N GLU A 89 14.63 0.14 -18.59
CA GLU A 89 15.92 0.07 -17.92
C GLU A 89 17.07 0.31 -18.90
N LYS A 90 17.07 -0.40 -20.04
CA LYS A 90 18.08 -0.22 -21.10
C LYS A 90 18.09 1.21 -21.64
N SER A 91 16.92 1.81 -21.84
CA SER A 91 16.80 3.19 -22.30
C SER A 91 17.34 4.18 -21.26
N LEU A 92 17.07 3.96 -19.97
CA LEU A 92 17.57 4.78 -18.88
C LEU A 92 19.10 4.71 -18.78
N ILE A 93 19.66 3.50 -18.77
CA ILE A 93 21.12 3.28 -18.71
C ILE A 93 21.82 3.95 -19.90
N ALA A 94 21.23 3.87 -21.10
CA ALA A 94 21.78 4.52 -22.29
C ALA A 94 21.61 6.06 -22.31
N ALA A 95 20.61 6.60 -21.60
CA ALA A 95 20.32 8.03 -21.57
C ALA A 95 21.24 8.81 -20.62
N ILE A 96 21.64 8.21 -19.50
CA ILE A 96 22.49 8.84 -18.47
C ILE A 96 23.82 9.38 -19.00
N PRO A 97 24.66 8.59 -19.71
CA PRO A 97 25.94 9.09 -20.20
C PRO A 97 25.75 10.21 -21.24
N LYS A 98 24.71 10.09 -22.08
CA LYS A 98 24.35 11.12 -23.06
C LYS A 98 23.97 12.43 -22.36
N LEU A 99 23.20 12.36 -21.27
CA LEU A 99 22.85 13.53 -20.47
C LEU A 99 24.09 14.20 -19.87
N GLY A 100 25.02 13.40 -19.33
CA GLY A 100 26.31 13.90 -18.85
C GLY A 100 27.08 14.66 -19.94
N GLU A 101 27.19 14.09 -21.14
CA GLU A 101 27.84 14.77 -22.27
C GLU A 101 27.13 16.07 -22.69
N TYR A 102 25.80 16.10 -22.70
CA TYR A 102 25.05 17.31 -23.03
C TYR A 102 25.31 18.42 -22.01
N ILE A 103 25.39 18.07 -20.72
CA ILE A 103 25.70 19.01 -19.65
C ILE A 103 27.14 19.52 -19.79
N GLU A 104 28.13 18.63 -19.98
CA GLU A 104 29.54 19.00 -20.23
C GLU A 104 29.66 19.96 -21.42
N LYS A 105 29.00 19.64 -22.55
CA LYS A 105 28.98 20.49 -23.75
C LYS A 105 28.32 21.86 -23.48
N GLY A 106 27.29 21.91 -22.64
CA GLY A 106 26.61 23.14 -22.23
C GLY A 106 27.53 24.07 -21.42
N PHE A 107 28.20 23.53 -20.39
CA PHE A 107 29.13 24.29 -19.57
C PHE A 107 30.36 24.75 -20.34
N LYS A 108 30.88 23.92 -21.24
CA LYS A 108 32.01 24.28 -22.11
C LYS A 108 31.70 25.50 -22.98
N LYS A 109 30.45 25.63 -23.47
CA LYS A 109 30.00 26.82 -24.22
C LYS A 109 29.95 28.08 -23.36
N LEU A 110 29.76 27.94 -22.05
CA LEU A 110 29.82 29.04 -21.08
C LEU A 110 31.25 29.34 -20.61
N GLY A 111 32.26 28.67 -21.16
CA GLY A 111 33.66 28.83 -20.76
C GLY A 111 34.02 28.15 -19.43
N GLN A 112 33.15 27.30 -18.90
CA GLN A 112 33.41 26.51 -17.69
C GLN A 112 33.80 25.09 -18.09
N ASP A 113 34.95 24.62 -17.62
CA ASP A 113 35.40 23.24 -17.82
C ASP A 113 34.99 22.40 -16.60
N ILE A 114 33.88 21.68 -16.73
CA ILE A 114 33.39 20.76 -15.72
C ILE A 114 33.50 19.35 -16.28
N ASN A 115 34.26 18.49 -15.60
CA ASN A 115 34.36 17.08 -15.95
C ASN A 115 33.31 16.28 -15.17
N LEU A 116 32.37 15.64 -15.87
CA LEU A 116 31.32 14.80 -15.28
C LEU A 116 31.61 13.31 -15.52
N GLU A 117 32.86 12.90 -15.33
CA GLU A 117 33.32 11.52 -15.48
C GLU A 117 32.49 10.49 -14.69
N CYS A 118 31.90 10.91 -13.56
CA CYS A 118 30.99 10.08 -12.78
C CYS A 118 29.81 9.56 -13.62
N PHE A 119 29.22 10.37 -14.50
CA PHE A 119 28.09 9.98 -15.36
C PHE A 119 28.44 8.94 -16.43
N LYS A 120 29.73 8.77 -16.72
CA LYS A 120 30.24 7.77 -17.68
C LYS A 120 30.50 6.42 -17.01
N SER A 121 30.45 6.33 -15.68
CA SER A 121 30.66 5.08 -14.95
C SER A 121 29.44 4.16 -15.04
N ASP A 122 29.66 2.88 -15.35
CA ASP A 122 28.64 1.83 -15.35
C ASP A 122 27.86 1.75 -14.02
N LYS A 123 28.51 2.14 -12.92
CA LYS A 123 27.90 2.17 -11.59
C LYS A 123 26.70 3.12 -11.53
N VAL A 124 26.74 4.25 -12.25
CA VAL A 124 25.63 5.22 -12.26
C VAL A 124 24.41 4.64 -12.95
N GLY A 125 24.60 3.85 -14.02
CA GLY A 125 23.50 3.11 -14.65
C GLY A 125 22.80 2.17 -13.66
N ASN A 126 23.58 1.44 -12.86
CA ASN A 126 23.02 0.58 -11.81
C ASN A 126 22.26 1.37 -10.74
N TYR A 127 22.84 2.47 -10.22
CA TYR A 127 22.14 3.33 -9.24
C TYR A 127 20.84 3.90 -9.80
N ALA A 128 20.81 4.29 -11.06
CA ALA A 128 19.60 4.79 -11.70
C ALA A 128 18.54 3.69 -11.86
N SER A 129 18.94 2.48 -12.22
CA SER A 129 18.02 1.32 -12.28
C SER A 129 17.42 1.00 -10.90
N TYR A 130 18.24 0.98 -9.84
CA TYR A 130 17.74 0.83 -8.46
C TYR A 130 16.78 1.95 -8.07
N THR A 131 17.13 3.20 -8.39
CA THR A 131 16.30 4.37 -8.08
C THR A 131 14.95 4.27 -8.80
N LEU A 132 14.95 3.86 -10.07
CA LEU A 132 13.73 3.63 -10.85
C LEU A 132 12.89 2.50 -10.23
N SER A 133 13.51 1.39 -9.84
CA SER A 133 12.81 0.25 -9.21
C SER A 133 12.15 0.64 -7.89
N ILE A 134 12.88 1.37 -7.04
CA ILE A 134 12.38 1.88 -5.76
C ILE A 134 11.25 2.89 -5.99
N PHE A 135 11.37 3.74 -7.02
CA PHE A 135 10.29 4.65 -7.40
C PHE A 135 9.01 3.88 -7.77
N PHE A 136 9.09 2.83 -8.60
CA PHE A 136 7.95 1.96 -8.89
C PHE A 136 7.37 1.32 -7.64
N LEU A 137 8.22 0.82 -6.74
CA LEU A 137 7.77 0.22 -5.48
C LEU A 137 6.98 1.24 -4.64
N ILE A 138 7.52 2.44 -4.46
CA ILE A 138 6.85 3.52 -3.72
C ILE A 138 5.53 3.90 -4.40
N ALA A 139 5.52 3.99 -5.74
CA ALA A 139 4.31 4.31 -6.50
C ALA A 139 3.22 3.24 -6.32
N VAL A 140 3.59 1.96 -6.34
CA VAL A 140 2.64 0.85 -6.07
C VAL A 140 2.16 0.87 -4.62
N LEU A 141 3.07 1.05 -3.66
CA LEU A 141 2.69 1.15 -2.24
C LEU A 141 1.75 2.35 -1.99
N HIS A 142 1.92 3.43 -2.74
CA HIS A 142 1.01 4.56 -2.71
C HIS A 142 -0.35 4.24 -3.37
N ALA A 143 -0.34 3.65 -4.56
CA ALA A 143 -1.56 3.29 -5.30
C ALA A 143 -2.44 2.29 -4.53
N THR A 144 -1.81 1.31 -3.87
CA THR A 144 -2.46 0.31 -3.00
C THR A 144 -2.85 0.87 -1.63
N ARG A 145 -2.59 2.16 -1.37
CA ARG A 145 -2.85 2.84 -0.10
C ARG A 145 -2.14 2.21 1.10
N ALA A 146 -1.10 1.41 0.86
CA ALA A 146 -0.22 0.91 1.91
C ALA A 146 0.56 2.07 2.55
N ILE A 147 0.97 3.03 1.72
CA ILE A 147 1.68 4.25 2.12
C ILE A 147 0.86 5.49 1.72
N ASP A 148 0.73 6.43 2.65
CA ASP A 148 0.12 7.74 2.37
C ASP A 148 1.20 8.82 2.29
N LEU A 149 1.55 9.21 1.06
CA LEU A 149 2.56 10.23 0.80
C LEU A 149 2.12 11.63 1.29
N ARG A 150 0.83 11.86 1.56
CA ARG A 150 0.33 13.13 2.09
C ARG A 150 0.87 13.41 3.50
N ILE A 151 1.13 12.36 4.27
CA ILE A 151 1.68 12.47 5.63
C ILE A 151 3.12 13.02 5.59
N LEU A 152 3.80 12.95 4.44
CA LEU A 152 5.15 13.48 4.29
C LEU A 152 5.21 15.00 4.51
N GLU A 153 4.10 15.73 4.28
CA GLU A 153 3.97 17.15 4.61
C GLU A 153 4.14 17.42 6.11
N CYS A 154 3.80 16.45 6.97
CA CYS A 154 3.99 16.51 8.43
C CYS A 154 5.40 16.05 8.88
N GLY A 155 6.31 15.81 7.94
CA GLY A 155 7.69 15.43 8.20
C GLY A 155 7.98 13.93 8.07
N ILE A 156 9.24 13.63 7.75
CA ILE A 156 9.74 12.27 7.46
C ILE A 156 9.58 11.33 8.66
N SER A 157 9.83 11.82 9.89
CA SER A 157 9.68 11.01 11.11
C SER A 157 8.23 10.55 11.32
N THR A 158 7.26 11.45 11.10
CA THR A 158 5.82 11.16 11.22
C THR A 158 5.40 10.10 10.19
N PHE A 159 5.87 10.26 8.95
CA PHE A 159 5.63 9.34 7.85
C PHE A 159 6.13 7.91 8.14
N PHE A 160 7.37 7.76 8.61
CA PHE A 160 7.91 6.43 8.95
C PHE A 160 7.21 5.81 10.15
N SER A 161 6.84 6.61 11.15
CA SER A 161 6.08 6.13 12.32
C SER A 161 4.70 5.59 11.92
N ASP A 162 3.97 6.28 11.04
CA ASP A 162 2.67 5.82 10.52
C ASP A 162 2.84 4.55 9.67
N THR A 163 3.80 4.54 8.74
CA THR A 163 4.08 3.39 7.87
C THR A 163 4.44 2.15 8.69
N TYR A 164 5.32 2.30 9.69
CA TYR A 164 5.69 1.22 10.61
C TYR A 164 4.49 0.73 11.43
N SER A 165 3.65 1.63 11.91
CA SER A 165 2.44 1.28 12.68
C SER A 165 1.44 0.49 11.83
N ARG A 166 1.23 0.89 10.57
CA ARG A 166 0.37 0.15 9.62
C ARG A 166 0.93 -1.21 9.29
N PHE A 167 2.23 -1.29 8.99
CA PHE A 167 2.91 -2.55 8.70
C PHE A 167 2.85 -3.51 9.89
N LYS A 168 3.13 -3.02 11.10
CA LYS A 168 3.02 -3.81 12.34
C LYS A 168 1.60 -4.33 12.56
N ARG A 169 0.57 -3.48 12.35
CA ARG A 169 -0.84 -3.91 12.44
C ARG A 169 -1.16 -4.99 11.42
N PHE A 170 -0.72 -4.82 10.18
CA PHE A 170 -0.91 -5.82 9.11
C PHE A 170 -0.25 -7.17 9.47
N MET A 171 0.98 -7.14 9.98
CA MET A 171 1.66 -8.36 10.46
C MET A 171 0.88 -9.00 11.62
N MET A 172 0.44 -8.22 12.59
CA MET A 172 -0.33 -8.73 13.74
C MET A 172 -1.69 -9.32 13.37
N GLU A 173 -2.37 -8.79 12.35
CA GLU A 173 -3.66 -9.30 11.88
C GLU A 173 -3.51 -10.61 11.10
N ASN A 174 -2.41 -10.78 10.34
CA ASN A 174 -2.16 -11.96 9.52
C ASN A 174 -1.38 -13.06 10.24
N THR A 175 -0.71 -12.77 11.36
CA THR A 175 -0.08 -13.81 12.16
C THR A 175 -1.20 -14.59 12.87
N PRO A 176 -1.38 -15.89 12.60
CA PRO A 176 -2.38 -16.67 13.32
C PRO A 176 -2.06 -16.54 14.81
N ARG A 177 -3.05 -16.10 15.60
CA ARG A 177 -2.95 -16.02 17.06
C ARG A 177 -2.85 -17.44 17.63
N ILE A 178 -1.70 -18.10 17.45
CA ILE A 178 -1.46 -19.47 17.91
C ILE A 178 -1.29 -19.48 19.44
N PHE A 179 -0.93 -18.36 20.06
CA PHE A 179 -0.84 -18.24 21.51
C PHE A 179 -1.36 -16.88 21.98
N THR A 180 -2.58 -16.88 22.52
CA THR A 180 -3.08 -16.09 23.68
C THR A 180 -4.60 -16.08 23.60
N LYS A 181 -5.21 -17.21 23.94
CA LYS A 181 -6.65 -17.32 24.23
C LYS A 181 -6.88 -17.30 25.74
N GLU A 182 -6.24 -16.36 26.43
CA GLU A 182 -6.51 -16.13 27.85
C GLU A 182 -6.16 -14.67 28.16
N ARG A 183 -7.14 -13.92 28.68
CA ARG A 183 -7.15 -12.46 28.94
C ARG A 183 -7.55 -11.57 27.77
N ASP A 184 -8.85 -11.45 27.51
CA ASP A 184 -9.41 -10.13 27.17
C ASP A 184 -10.92 -9.95 27.42
N ASP A 185 -11.54 -10.78 28.26
CA ASP A 185 -12.89 -10.49 28.78
C ASP A 185 -12.90 -9.36 29.83
N THR A 186 -11.74 -8.83 30.23
CA THR A 186 -11.64 -7.83 31.29
C THR A 186 -11.63 -6.37 30.81
N ARG A 187 -11.40 -6.08 29.52
CA ARG A 187 -11.33 -4.68 29.02
C ARG A 187 -12.67 -4.07 28.65
N CYS A 188 -13.66 -4.86 28.21
CA CYS A 188 -14.99 -4.31 27.90
C CYS A 188 -15.81 -3.97 29.16
N ASN A 189 -15.46 -4.50 30.33
CA ASN A 189 -16.15 -4.17 31.58
C ASN A 189 -15.68 -2.86 32.23
N LYS A 190 -14.48 -2.34 31.88
CA LYS A 190 -13.95 -1.14 32.52
C LYS A 190 -14.59 0.17 32.00
N TYR A 191 -14.98 0.22 30.73
CA TYR A 191 -15.69 1.38 30.18
C TYR A 191 -17.20 1.37 30.45
N ARG A 192 -17.80 0.19 30.68
CA ARG A 192 -19.23 0.08 31.03
C ARG A 192 -19.53 0.56 32.46
N ASN A 193 -18.60 0.37 33.40
CA ASN A 193 -18.76 0.86 34.77
C ASN A 193 -18.45 2.35 34.95
N HIS A 194 -17.65 2.97 34.08
CA HIS A 194 -17.36 4.40 34.22
C HIS A 194 -18.56 5.29 33.84
N ASN A 195 -19.37 4.86 32.87
CA ASN A 195 -20.59 5.59 32.48
C ASN A 195 -21.75 5.41 33.47
N TYR A 196 -21.79 4.32 34.25
CA TYR A 196 -22.82 4.14 35.28
C TYR A 196 -22.60 5.10 36.46
N ASN A 197 -21.35 5.35 36.85
CA ASN A 197 -21.06 6.29 37.95
C ASN A 197 -21.21 7.76 37.53
N GLN A 198 -21.01 8.09 36.23
CA GLN A 198 -21.22 9.46 35.75
C GLN A 198 -22.71 9.80 35.59
N SER A 199 -23.59 8.84 35.25
CA SER A 199 -25.03 9.09 35.22
C SER A 199 -25.66 9.23 36.61
N VAL A 200 -25.09 8.58 37.64
CA VAL A 200 -25.57 8.71 39.03
C VAL A 200 -25.12 10.05 39.66
N MET A 201 -23.97 10.61 39.28
CA MET A 201 -23.57 11.94 39.76
C MET A 201 -24.35 13.09 39.12
N MET A 202 -24.89 12.93 37.89
CA MET A 202 -25.73 13.96 37.27
C MET A 202 -27.21 13.92 37.70
N SER A 203 -27.69 12.85 38.33
CA SER A 203 -29.07 12.81 38.87
C SER A 203 -29.22 13.47 40.25
N ASN A 204 -28.13 13.88 40.89
CA ASN A 204 -28.16 14.50 42.23
C ASN A 204 -27.94 16.03 42.22
N TYR A 205 -27.79 16.65 41.05
CA TYR A 205 -27.60 18.10 40.89
C TYR A 205 -28.80 18.82 40.26
N SER A 206 -29.96 18.15 40.17
CA SER A 206 -31.19 18.73 39.63
C SER A 206 -32.20 19.09 40.73
N ASN A 207 -31.74 19.73 41.81
CA ASN A 207 -32.57 20.39 42.82
C ASN A 207 -31.75 21.49 43.51
N SER A 208 -31.50 22.58 42.79
CA SER A 208 -31.20 23.86 43.42
C SER A 208 -31.78 24.95 42.54
N ASP A 209 -32.88 25.52 43.03
CA ASP A 209 -33.48 26.76 42.55
C ASP A 209 -32.40 27.84 42.42
N PHE A 210 -32.27 28.39 41.22
CA PHE A 210 -31.63 29.69 41.04
C PHE A 210 -32.36 30.41 39.90
N SER A 211 -33.30 31.25 40.32
CA SER A 211 -33.77 32.41 39.58
C SER A 211 -32.57 33.29 39.25
N ASP A 212 -32.44 33.73 37.99
CA ASP A 212 -32.18 35.12 37.62
C ASP A 212 -31.88 35.21 36.10
N GLU A 213 -32.92 35.65 35.39
CA GLU A 213 -32.93 36.73 34.40
C GLU A 213 -31.60 37.08 33.69
N TYR A 214 -31.45 36.62 32.45
CA TYR A 214 -30.64 37.31 31.44
C TYR A 214 -31.27 37.19 30.05
N ASP A 215 -31.46 38.37 29.45
CA ASP A 215 -32.00 38.61 28.12
C ASP A 215 -31.01 38.29 26.98
N GLU A 216 -31.59 37.75 25.90
CA GLU A 216 -31.26 37.87 24.47
C GLU A 216 -29.81 37.68 23.96
N LEU A 217 -29.63 36.66 23.10
CA LEU A 217 -29.48 36.83 21.64
C LEU A 217 -29.42 35.45 20.93
N PRO A 218 -30.07 35.25 19.76
CA PRO A 218 -30.11 33.96 19.08
C PRO A 218 -28.88 33.79 18.20
N ILE A 219 -28.06 32.78 18.49
CA ILE A 219 -27.16 32.19 17.50
C ILE A 219 -27.70 30.80 17.22
N ASP A 220 -28.33 30.64 16.05
CA ASP A 220 -28.80 29.37 15.53
C ASP A 220 -27.60 28.47 15.20
N PHE A 221 -27.10 27.77 16.21
CA PHE A 221 -26.36 26.54 15.99
C PHE A 221 -27.38 25.40 15.92
N GLU A 222 -27.63 24.93 14.70
CA GLU A 222 -28.34 23.68 14.45
C GLU A 222 -27.48 22.53 14.99
N TYR A 223 -27.63 22.27 16.29
CA TYR A 223 -27.16 21.05 16.92
C TYR A 223 -27.95 19.91 16.30
N VAL A 224 -27.33 19.17 15.37
CA VAL A 224 -27.85 17.88 14.93
C VAL A 224 -27.58 16.87 16.05
N PRO A 225 -28.56 16.46 16.87
CA PRO A 225 -28.34 15.39 17.82
C PRO A 225 -28.03 14.13 17.02
N CYS A 226 -26.79 13.66 17.13
CA CYS A 226 -26.46 12.30 16.73
C CYS A 226 -27.23 11.40 17.69
N LYS A 227 -28.45 10.99 17.29
CA LYS A 227 -29.20 9.92 17.94
C LYS A 227 -28.32 8.68 17.89
N ILE A 228 -27.58 8.45 18.97
CA ILE A 228 -27.04 7.14 19.30
C ILE A 228 -28.27 6.28 19.59
N GLY A 229 -28.81 5.73 18.51
CA GLY A 229 -29.92 4.81 18.53
C GLY A 229 -29.51 3.62 19.38
N LYS A 230 -30.23 3.43 20.49
CA LYS A 230 -30.31 2.14 21.18
C LYS A 230 -30.60 1.08 20.12
N LYS A 231 -29.64 0.18 19.91
CA LYS A 231 -29.85 -1.03 19.11
C LYS A 231 -30.73 -1.97 19.92
N ASP A 232 -32.03 -1.85 19.75
CA ASP A 232 -32.93 -2.97 20.03
C ASP A 232 -32.78 -3.98 18.88
N SER A 233 -32.17 -5.11 19.25
CA SER A 233 -31.99 -6.29 18.42
C SER A 233 -33.36 -6.91 18.14
N TYR A 234 -33.85 -6.78 16.90
CA TYR A 234 -34.89 -7.67 16.38
C TYR A 234 -34.45 -8.22 15.02
N TYR A 235 -33.98 -9.47 15.03
CA TYR A 235 -33.89 -10.30 13.86
C TYR A 235 -35.30 -10.57 13.30
N LYS A 236 -35.62 -10.04 12.11
CA LYS A 236 -36.69 -10.57 11.27
C LYS A 236 -36.09 -11.19 10.00
N ARG A 237 -35.98 -12.51 10.04
CA ARG A 237 -35.55 -13.38 8.94
C ARG A 237 -36.74 -13.55 7.99
N TYR A 238 -36.73 -12.91 6.83
CA TYR A 238 -37.66 -13.25 5.75
C TYR A 238 -37.05 -14.37 4.90
N ARG A 239 -37.71 -15.53 4.91
CA ARG A 239 -37.52 -16.61 3.93
C ARG A 239 -38.14 -16.15 2.60
N LYS A 240 -37.42 -16.36 1.50
CA LYS A 240 -38.01 -16.77 0.22
C LYS A 240 -37.63 -18.22 0.00
#